data_AF-A0A931G4Y1-F1
#
_entry.id   AF-A0A931G4Y1-F1
#
_cell.length_a   1.000
_cell.length_b   1.000
_cell.length_c   1.000
_cell.angle_alpha   90.00
_cell.angle_beta   90.00
_cell.angle_gamma   90.00
#
_symmetry.space_group_name_H-M   'P 1'
#
loop_
_entity.id
_entity.type
_entity.pdbx_description
1 polymer ?
#
loop_
_entity_poly.entity_id
_entity_poly.type
_entity_poly.pdbx_seq_one_letter_code
_entity_poly.pdbx_strand_id
1 'polypeptide(L)'
;MNAELDNWRTRIEADPGVRFAISLDRLAYAKDNYRLGTDLVRTFVRTVDRTTLTGQLAHDVATLRAGMQALTGRTTVLIGQYADLALTVRDAGGSLFDFETDAWAREVFERIGSADPELAGLIAERSAA
;
A
#
# COMPACT_ATOMS: atom_id res chain seq x y z
N MET A 1 -11.04 19.55 19.07
CA MET A 1 -10.78 18.95 17.75
C MET A 1 -9.73 19.83 17.09
N ASN A 2 -8.61 19.27 16.61
CA ASN A 2 -7.50 20.07 16.06
C ASN A 2 -7.82 20.41 14.60
N ALA A 3 -8.13 21.69 14.32
CA ALA A 3 -8.50 22.16 12.98
C ALA A 3 -7.45 21.84 11.90
N GLU A 4 -6.19 21.69 12.29
CA GLU A 4 -5.12 21.28 11.40
C GLU A 4 -5.23 19.79 11.00
N LEU A 5 -5.57 18.91 11.94
CA LEU A 5 -5.81 17.49 11.65
C LEU A 5 -7.07 17.28 10.81
N ASP A 6 -8.11 18.10 10.99
CA ASP A 6 -9.32 18.05 10.16
C ASP A 6 -9.04 18.50 8.71
N ASN A 7 -8.15 19.48 8.52
CA ASN A 7 -7.66 19.87 7.20
C ASN A 7 -6.88 18.71 6.54
N TRP A 8 -5.94 18.09 7.27
CA TRP A 8 -5.21 16.93 6.77
C TRP A 8 -6.13 15.75 6.42
N ARG A 9 -7.16 15.50 7.24
CA ARG A 9 -8.19 14.50 6.95
C ARG A 9 -8.81 14.72 5.59
N THR A 10 -9.31 15.94 5.34
CA THR A 10 -9.96 16.31 4.08
C THR A 10 -9.03 16.11 2.89
N ARG A 11 -7.75 16.51 3.01
CA ARG A 11 -6.77 16.40 1.94
C ARG A 11 -6.39 14.95 1.64
N ILE A 12 -6.20 14.14 2.67
CA ILE A 12 -5.88 12.72 2.54
C ILE A 12 -7.08 11.97 1.96
N GLU A 13 -8.30 12.24 2.45
CA GLU A 13 -9.53 11.61 1.94
C GLU A 13 -9.74 11.84 0.43
N ALA A 14 -9.33 13.00 -0.07
CA ALA A 14 -9.41 13.38 -1.48
C ALA A 14 -8.28 12.79 -2.36
N ASP A 15 -7.22 12.22 -1.79
CA ASP A 15 -6.07 11.70 -2.53
C ASP A 15 -5.96 10.16 -2.38
N PRO A 16 -6.46 9.39 -3.35
CA PRO A 16 -6.43 7.93 -3.29
C PRO A 16 -5.01 7.35 -3.31
N GLY A 17 -4.04 8.05 -3.91
CA GLY A 17 -2.64 7.63 -3.93
C GLY A 17 -2.02 7.68 -2.53
N VAL A 18 -2.30 8.76 -1.79
CA VAL A 18 -1.87 8.89 -0.40
C VAL A 18 -2.56 7.88 0.50
N ARG A 19 -3.87 7.74 0.39
CA ARG A 19 -4.61 6.74 1.16
C ARG A 19 -4.06 5.34 0.95
N PHE A 20 -3.81 4.96 -0.30
CA PHE A 20 -3.22 3.65 -0.58
C PHE A 20 -1.81 3.50 0.00
N ALA A 21 -0.97 4.55 -0.06
CA ALA A 21 0.35 4.54 0.56
C ALA A 21 0.25 4.34 2.09
N ILE A 22 -0.67 5.04 2.77
CA ILE A 22 -0.91 4.87 4.22
C ILE A 22 -1.38 3.44 4.52
N SER A 23 -2.31 2.90 3.72
CA SER A 23 -2.78 1.53 3.86
C SER A 23 -1.64 0.52 3.73
N LEU A 24 -0.76 0.73 2.74
CA LEU A 24 0.40 -0.12 2.47
C LEU A 24 1.46 -0.04 3.57
N ASP A 25 1.71 1.15 4.11
CA ASP A 25 2.61 1.38 5.23
C ASP A 25 2.10 0.64 6.48
N ARG A 26 0.81 0.81 6.79
CA ARG A 26 0.18 0.11 7.91
C ARG A 26 0.23 -1.41 7.77
N LEU A 27 0.01 -1.95 6.57
CA LEU A 27 0.10 -3.39 6.31
C LEU A 27 1.48 -3.96 6.62
N ALA A 28 2.56 -3.18 6.43
CA ALA A 28 3.92 -3.63 6.74
C ALA A 28 4.10 -3.99 8.22
N TYR A 29 3.30 -3.38 9.12
CA TYR A 29 3.30 -3.64 10.55
C TYR A 29 2.28 -4.70 10.99
N ALA A 30 1.47 -5.25 10.07
CA ALA A 30 0.50 -6.27 10.38
C ALA A 30 1.20 -7.59 10.76
N LYS A 31 0.75 -8.24 11.85
CA LYS A 31 1.36 -9.49 12.36
C LYS A 31 1.24 -10.65 11.37
N ASP A 32 0.24 -10.61 10.50
CA ASP A 32 -0.08 -11.63 9.50
C ASP A 32 0.53 -11.34 8.12
N ASN A 33 1.31 -10.26 7.95
CA ASN A 33 1.88 -9.92 6.64
C ASN A 33 2.69 -11.07 6.02
N TYR A 34 3.41 -11.83 6.85
CA TYR A 34 4.22 -12.95 6.39
C TYR A 34 3.35 -14.04 5.75
N ARG A 35 2.20 -14.35 6.37
CA ARG A 35 1.22 -15.32 5.87
C ARG A 35 0.53 -14.82 4.60
N LEU A 36 0.31 -13.50 4.49
CA LEU A 36 -0.19 -12.89 3.26
C LEU A 36 0.82 -12.92 2.09
N GLY A 37 2.05 -13.38 2.32
CA GLY A 37 3.07 -13.46 1.27
C GLY A 37 3.47 -12.10 0.70
N THR A 38 3.49 -11.05 1.53
CA THR A 38 3.68 -9.68 1.03
C THR A 38 5.02 -9.48 0.30
N ASP A 39 6.09 -10.15 0.71
CA ASP A 39 7.38 -10.15 0.00
C ASP A 39 7.30 -10.87 -1.36
N LEU A 40 6.53 -11.96 -1.49
CA LEU A 40 6.32 -12.68 -2.74
C LEU A 40 5.56 -11.80 -3.74
N VAL A 41 4.45 -11.20 -3.29
CA VAL A 41 3.66 -10.27 -4.11
C VAL A 41 4.50 -9.05 -4.52
N ARG A 42 5.29 -8.48 -3.59
CA ARG A 42 6.21 -7.36 -3.92
C ARG A 42 7.26 -7.78 -4.94
N THR A 43 7.75 -9.01 -4.86
CA THR A 43 8.73 -9.56 -5.82
C THR A 43 8.08 -9.70 -7.19
N PHE A 44 6.91 -10.34 -7.26
CA PHE A 44 6.12 -10.47 -8.49
C PHE A 44 5.89 -9.12 -9.16
N VAL A 45 5.40 -8.11 -8.43
CA VAL A 45 5.16 -6.76 -8.98
C VAL A 45 6.42 -6.09 -9.54
N ARG A 46 7.60 -6.41 -8.98
CA ARG A 46 8.88 -5.86 -9.46
C ARG A 46 9.39 -6.55 -10.72
N THR A 47 9.09 -7.84 -10.90
CA THR A 47 9.69 -8.68 -11.95
C THR A 47 8.76 -8.98 -13.11
N VAL A 48 7.44 -8.92 -12.91
CA VAL A 48 6.45 -9.27 -13.93
C VAL A 48 6.57 -8.38 -15.17
N ASP A 49 6.45 -8.98 -16.35
CA ASP A 49 6.32 -8.22 -17.59
C ASP A 49 4.96 -7.53 -17.63
N ARG A 50 4.96 -6.22 -17.51
CA ARG A 50 3.74 -5.42 -17.42
C ARG A 50 2.97 -5.35 -18.74
N THR A 51 3.60 -5.65 -19.86
CA THR A 51 2.95 -5.62 -21.18
C THR A 51 2.00 -6.78 -21.39
N THR A 52 2.13 -7.84 -20.59
CA THR A 52 1.29 -9.04 -20.63
C THR A 52 0.12 -8.97 -19.64
N LEU A 53 0.12 -7.99 -18.74
CA LEU A 53 -0.94 -7.82 -17.75
C LEU A 53 -2.14 -7.11 -18.34
N THR A 54 -3.34 -7.61 -18.03
CA THR A 54 -4.60 -7.01 -18.47
C THR A 54 -5.62 -6.92 -17.34
N GLY A 55 -6.65 -6.09 -17.51
CA GLY A 55 -7.80 -6.01 -16.62
C GLY A 55 -7.42 -5.64 -15.18
N GLN A 56 -8.07 -6.32 -14.21
CA GLN A 56 -7.92 -6.01 -12.79
C GLN A 56 -6.48 -6.24 -12.28
N LEU A 57 -5.78 -7.28 -12.77
CA LEU A 57 -4.40 -7.55 -12.37
C LEU A 57 -3.46 -6.42 -12.79
N ALA A 58 -3.60 -5.90 -14.02
CA ALA A 58 -2.81 -4.75 -14.47
C ALA A 58 -3.04 -3.52 -13.59
N HIS A 59 -4.31 -3.27 -13.22
CA HIS A 59 -4.68 -2.17 -12.34
C HIS A 59 -4.08 -2.35 -10.93
N ASP A 60 -4.22 -3.53 -10.33
CA ASP A 60 -3.70 -3.80 -8.98
C ASP A 60 -2.18 -3.73 -8.92
N VAL A 61 -1.48 -4.27 -9.93
CA VAL A 61 -0.01 -4.17 -10.05
C VAL A 61 0.43 -2.71 -10.19
N ALA A 62 -0.29 -1.90 -10.98
CA ALA A 62 0.00 -0.48 -11.11
C ALA A 62 -0.22 0.28 -9.79
N THR A 63 -1.33 0.01 -9.09
CA THR A 63 -1.67 0.58 -7.78
C THR A 63 -0.62 0.23 -6.72
N LEU A 64 -0.25 -1.05 -6.60
CA LEU A 64 0.76 -1.49 -5.64
C LEU A 64 2.13 -0.87 -5.94
N ARG A 65 2.51 -0.79 -7.21
CA ARG A 65 3.75 -0.13 -7.62
C ARG A 65 3.76 1.35 -7.29
N ALA A 66 2.68 2.08 -7.56
CA ALA A 66 2.57 3.50 -7.24
C ALA A 66 2.67 3.73 -5.72
N GLY A 67 1.97 2.92 -4.92
CA GLY A 67 2.08 2.97 -3.46
C GLY A 67 3.51 2.72 -2.96
N MET A 68 4.19 1.70 -3.49
CA MET A 68 5.60 1.44 -3.15
C MET A 68 6.53 2.61 -3.54
N GLN A 69 6.28 3.27 -4.67
CA GLN A 69 7.06 4.44 -5.08
C GLN A 69 6.85 5.62 -4.14
N ALA A 70 5.62 5.85 -3.68
CA ALA A 70 5.32 6.90 -2.70
C ALA A 70 6.04 6.65 -1.37
N LEU A 71 5.94 5.42 -0.83
CA LEU A 71 6.60 5.05 0.44
C LEU A 71 8.11 5.14 0.39
N THR A 72 8.70 4.88 -0.77
CA THR A 72 10.16 4.92 -0.95
C THR A 72 10.67 6.28 -1.40
N GLY A 73 9.83 7.32 -1.40
CA GLY A 73 10.20 8.69 -1.78
C GLY A 73 10.52 8.85 -3.26
N ARG A 74 10.16 7.89 -4.11
CA ARG A 74 10.35 7.94 -5.58
C ARG A 74 9.28 8.75 -6.28
N THR A 75 8.15 9.00 -5.63
CA THR A 75 7.08 9.89 -6.08
C THR A 75 6.64 10.80 -4.94
N THR A 76 6.21 12.00 -5.29
CA THR A 76 5.65 12.97 -4.35
C THR A 76 4.18 12.68 -4.08
N VAL A 77 3.74 13.00 -2.87
CA VAL A 77 2.38 12.87 -2.36
C VAL A 77 1.96 14.17 -1.68
N LEU A 78 0.81 14.71 -2.06
CA LEU A 78 0.29 16.00 -1.57
C LEU A 78 1.34 17.13 -1.60
N ILE A 79 2.01 17.37 -0.47
CA ILE A 79 2.94 18.47 -0.23
C ILE A 79 4.42 18.12 -0.41
N GLY A 80 4.78 16.84 -0.56
CA GLY A 80 6.19 16.44 -0.54
C GLY A 80 6.40 14.93 -0.60
N GLN A 81 7.44 14.44 0.06
CA GLN A 81 7.64 13.01 0.21
C GLN A 81 6.68 12.44 1.27
N TYR A 82 6.42 11.14 1.20
CA TYR A 82 5.56 10.48 2.18
C TYR A 82 6.10 10.65 3.62
N ALA A 83 7.42 10.63 3.80
CA ALA A 83 8.05 10.89 5.09
C ALA A 83 7.75 12.32 5.62
N ASP A 84 7.75 13.33 4.75
CA ASP A 84 7.45 14.71 5.13
C ASP A 84 5.98 14.86 5.55
N LEU A 85 5.08 14.17 4.86
CA LEU A 85 3.67 14.11 5.24
C LEU A 85 3.50 13.47 6.62
N ALA A 86 4.20 12.36 6.89
CA ALA A 86 4.17 11.69 8.19
C ALA A 86 4.68 12.59 9.32
N LEU A 87 5.78 13.32 9.08
CA LEU A 87 6.31 14.31 10.02
C LEU A 87 5.30 15.42 10.27
N THR A 88 4.73 16.01 9.21
CA THR A 88 3.77 17.11 9.30
C THR A 88 2.53 16.72 10.11
N VAL A 89 1.96 15.53 9.86
CA VAL A 89 0.80 15.02 10.60
C VAL A 89 1.15 14.74 12.07
N ARG A 90 2.35 14.22 12.33
CA ARG A 90 2.83 14.00 13.69
C ARG A 90 3.03 15.30 14.46
N ASP A 91 3.57 16.32 13.81
CA ASP A 91 3.79 17.63 14.41
C ASP A 91 2.46 18.34 14.71
N ALA A 92 1.42 18.07 13.91
CA ALA A 92 0.03 18.45 14.19
C ALA A 92 -0.65 17.58 15.28
N GLY A 93 0.09 16.63 15.89
CA GLY A 93 -0.38 15.82 17.01
C GLY A 93 -1.20 14.58 16.62
N GLY A 94 -1.10 14.11 15.38
CA GLY A 94 -1.79 12.90 14.89
C GLY A 94 -0.85 11.81 14.39
N SER A 95 -1.42 10.77 13.80
CA SER A 95 -0.71 9.71 13.07
C SER A 95 -1.34 9.50 11.70
N LEU A 96 -0.54 9.17 10.68
CA LEU A 96 -1.09 8.78 9.38
C LEU A 96 -2.04 7.59 9.48
N PHE A 97 -1.82 6.71 10.46
CA PHE A 97 -2.69 5.56 10.70
C PHE A 97 -4.07 5.95 11.31
N ASP A 98 -4.31 7.22 11.62
CA ASP A 98 -5.64 7.71 12.02
C ASP A 98 -6.56 8.00 10.82
N PHE A 99 -6.01 7.93 9.60
CA PHE A 99 -6.72 8.27 8.37
C PHE A 99 -7.04 7.05 7.49
N GLU A 100 -6.30 5.94 7.63
CA GLU A 100 -6.53 4.75 6.79
C GLU A 100 -6.16 3.45 7.51
N THR A 101 -6.88 2.38 7.16
CA THR A 101 -6.64 1.00 7.63
C THR A 101 -5.74 0.23 6.65
N ASP A 102 -5.26 -0.95 7.02
CA ASP A 102 -4.50 -1.82 6.11
C ASP A 102 -5.40 -2.62 5.14
N ALA A 103 -6.73 -2.49 5.24
CA ALA A 103 -7.69 -3.31 4.51
C ALA A 103 -7.57 -3.18 2.99
N TRP A 104 -7.40 -1.96 2.47
CA TRP A 104 -7.29 -1.74 1.02
C TRP A 104 -5.99 -2.35 0.46
N ALA A 105 -4.86 -2.13 1.13
CA ALA A 105 -3.61 -2.78 0.74
C ALA A 105 -3.75 -4.31 0.81
N ARG A 106 -4.33 -4.84 1.89
CA ARG A 106 -4.56 -6.29 2.04
C ARG A 106 -5.34 -6.87 0.87
N GLU A 107 -6.45 -6.24 0.50
CA GLU A 107 -7.28 -6.67 -0.63
C GLU A 107 -6.50 -6.68 -1.95
N VAL A 108 -5.69 -5.64 -2.21
CA VAL A 108 -4.82 -5.58 -3.40
C VAL A 108 -3.79 -6.71 -3.38
N PHE A 109 -3.17 -6.98 -2.23
CA PHE A 109 -2.22 -8.09 -2.08
C PHE A 109 -2.86 -9.45 -2.34
N GLU A 110 -4.05 -9.69 -1.79
CA GLU A 110 -4.82 -10.93 -1.99
C GLU A 110 -5.24 -11.12 -3.45
N ARG A 111 -5.70 -10.06 -4.12
CA ARG A 111 -6.05 -10.13 -5.54
C ARG A 111 -4.84 -10.42 -6.42
N ILE A 112 -3.70 -9.76 -6.18
CA ILE A 112 -2.47 -10.07 -6.94
C ILE A 112 -1.99 -11.49 -6.62
N GLY A 113 -1.95 -11.86 -5.34
CA GLY A 113 -1.49 -13.16 -4.88
C GLY A 113 -2.30 -14.34 -5.40
N SER A 114 -3.58 -14.15 -5.71
CA SER A 114 -4.47 -15.18 -6.26
C SER A 114 -4.62 -15.14 -7.78
N ALA A 115 -4.15 -14.08 -8.45
CA ALA A 115 -4.30 -13.92 -9.89
C ALA A 115 -3.29 -14.73 -10.72
N ASP A 116 -2.17 -15.13 -10.13
CA ASP A 116 -1.15 -15.96 -10.76
C ASP A 116 -1.06 -17.33 -10.05
N PRO A 117 -1.22 -18.47 -10.75
CA PRO A 117 -1.23 -19.79 -10.11
C PRO A 117 0.07 -20.17 -9.41
N GLU A 118 1.22 -19.75 -9.94
CA GLU A 118 2.53 -20.04 -9.36
C GLU A 118 2.70 -19.25 -8.06
N LEU A 119 2.41 -17.94 -8.10
CA LEU A 119 2.42 -17.08 -6.92
C LEU A 119 1.46 -17.58 -5.85
N ALA A 120 0.24 -17.97 -6.23
CA ALA A 120 -0.76 -18.51 -5.31
C ALA A 120 -0.25 -19.79 -4.62
N GLY A 121 0.42 -20.68 -5.37
CA GLY A 121 1.06 -21.88 -4.83
C GLY A 121 2.12 -21.56 -3.78
N LEU A 122 3.03 -20.62 -4.09
CA LEU A 122 4.09 -20.19 -3.16
C LEU A 122 3.53 -19.57 -1.87
N ILE A 123 2.45 -18.79 -1.98
CA ILE A 123 1.77 -18.20 -0.82
C ILE A 123 1.10 -19.27 0.04
N ALA A 124 0.45 -20.26 -0.60
CA ALA A 124 -0.22 -21.37 0.08
C ALA A 124 0.78 -22.25 0.85
N GLU A 125 1.90 -22.61 0.23
CA GLU A 125 2.98 -23.38 0.86
C GLU A 125 3.51 -22.67 2.11
N ARG A 126 3.77 -21.36 2.00
CA ARG A 126 4.23 -20.55 3.12
C ARG A 126 3.22 -20.47 4.26
N SER A 127 1.95 -20.34 3.93
CA SER A 127 0.88 -20.19 4.93
C SER A 127 0.65 -21.48 5.73
N ALA A 128 1.05 -22.63 5.19
CA ALA A 128 0.96 -23.94 5.82
C ALA A 128 2.15 -24.30 6.73
N ALA A 129 3.27 -23.57 6.63
CA ALA A 129 4.48 -23.75 7.44
C ALA A 129 4.42 -23.01 8.78
#